data_AF-A0A1X0ABH2-F1
#
_entry.id   AF-A0A1X0ABH2-F1
#
_cell.length_a   1.000
_cell.length_b   1.000
_cell.length_c   1.000
_cell.angle_alpha   90.00
_cell.angle_beta   90.00
_cell.angle_gamma   90.00
#
_symmetry.space_group_name_H-M   'P 1'
#
loop_
_entity.id
_entity.type
_entity.pdbx_description
1 polymer ?
#
loop_
_entity_poly.entity_id
_entity_poly.type
_entity_poly.pdbx_seq_one_letter_code
_entity_poly.pdbx_strand_id
1 'polypeptide(L)'
;MGITRHATRIRLSTRTAGPDDRIAPAGTLLWVVAYTVTERGRQSSFTVPHVSERGARRMVANLLADRLPGTPESDVYSEELG
;
A
#
# COMPACT_ATOMS: atom_id res chain seq x y z
N MET A 1 3.83 13.95 20.38
CA MET A 1 2.73 13.11 20.90
C MET A 1 2.09 12.41 19.70
N GLY A 2 2.70 11.30 19.26
CA GLY A 2 2.34 10.64 18.01
C GLY A 2 1.04 9.85 18.15
N ILE A 3 0.12 10.05 17.23
CA ILE A 3 -1.04 9.18 17.06
C ILE A 3 -0.48 7.87 16.53
N THR A 4 -0.43 6.83 17.36
CA THR A 4 0.11 5.55 16.93
C THR A 4 -0.84 4.96 15.88
N ARG A 5 -0.38 4.99 14.63
CA ARG A 5 -1.06 4.45 13.46
C ARG A 5 -0.40 3.13 13.13
N HIS A 6 -1.19 2.06 13.02
CA HIS A 6 -0.66 0.75 12.66
C HIS A 6 -1.22 0.29 11.32
N ALA A 7 -0.34 -0.14 10.42
CA ALA A 7 -0.75 -0.85 9.23
C ALA A 7 -1.24 -2.26 9.62
N THR A 8 -2.45 -2.61 9.18
CA THR A 8 -3.09 -3.90 9.50
C THR A 8 -3.35 -4.75 8.27
N ARG A 9 -3.39 -4.15 7.07
CA ARG A 9 -3.43 -4.86 5.78
C ARG A 9 -2.65 -4.07 4.76
N ILE A 10 -1.85 -4.73 3.94
CA ILE A 10 -1.06 -4.17 2.86
C ILE A 10 -1.14 -5.15 1.69
N ARG A 11 -1.53 -4.66 0.52
CA ARG A 11 -1.60 -5.40 -0.72
C ARG A 11 -0.83 -4.61 -1.78
N LEU A 12 0.17 -5.26 -2.37
CA LEU A 12 0.86 -4.76 -3.54
C LEU A 12 0.33 -5.49 -4.77
N SER A 13 -0.18 -4.75 -5.74
CA SER A 13 -0.60 -5.32 -7.01
C SER A 13 -0.14 -4.49 -8.20
N THR A 14 -0.26 -5.06 -9.39
CA THR A 14 -0.07 -4.33 -10.64
C THR A 14 -1.42 -4.10 -11.32
N ARG A 15 -1.54 -2.97 -12.03
CA ARG A 15 -2.63 -2.74 -12.98
C ARG A 15 -2.20 -1.81 -14.08
N THR A 16 -2.90 -1.82 -15.20
CA THR A 16 -2.69 -0.82 -16.25
C THR A 16 -3.40 0.49 -15.91
N ALA A 17 -2.75 1.62 -16.19
CA ALA A 17 -3.33 2.95 -16.08
C ALA A 17 -4.49 3.11 -17.06
N GLY A 18 -5.62 3.59 -16.55
CA GLY A 18 -6.79 3.98 -17.35
C GLY A 18 -6.72 5.44 -17.80
N PRO A 19 -7.70 5.92 -18.58
CA PRO A 19 -7.76 7.31 -19.05
C PRO A 19 -7.91 8.33 -17.91
N ASP A 20 -8.44 7.91 -16.76
CA ASP A 20 -8.64 8.77 -15.58
C ASP A 20 -7.39 8.85 -14.67
N ASP A 21 -6.37 8.03 -14.91
CA ASP A 21 -5.14 8.03 -14.12
C ASP A 21 -4.27 9.23 -14.51
N ARG A 22 -4.23 10.25 -13.65
CA ARG A 22 -3.44 11.47 -13.89
C ARG A 22 -1.95 11.33 -13.55
N ILE A 23 -1.53 10.17 -13.03
CA ILE A 23 -0.16 9.92 -12.58
C ILE A 23 0.74 9.34 -13.69
N ALA A 24 0.15 8.75 -14.73
CA ALA A 24 0.85 8.21 -15.90
C ALA A 24 -0.09 8.15 -17.11
N PRO A 25 0.43 8.12 -18.35
CA PRO A 25 -0.39 7.89 -19.53
C PRO A 25 -1.16 6.56 -19.46
N ALA A 26 -2.36 6.53 -20.04
CA ALA A 26 -3.13 5.29 -20.18
C ALA A 26 -2.29 4.21 -20.90
N GLY A 27 -2.41 2.95 -20.46
CA GLY A 27 -1.58 1.86 -20.96
C GLY A 27 -0.27 1.64 -20.18
N THR A 28 0.10 2.54 -19.28
CA THR A 28 1.30 2.38 -18.42
C THR A 28 1.05 1.35 -17.32
N LEU A 29 2.01 0.46 -17.05
CA LEU A 29 1.96 -0.42 -15.89
C LEU A 29 2.13 0.39 -14.60
N LEU A 30 1.15 0.30 -13.71
CA LEU A 30 1.17 0.92 -12.39
C LEU A 30 1.31 -0.13 -11.30
N TRP A 31 2.08 0.22 -10.27
CA TRP A 31 2.19 -0.52 -9.03
C TRP A 31 1.25 0.10 -8.01
N VAL A 32 0.31 -0.67 -7.49
CA VAL A 32 -0.73 -0.18 -6.60
C VAL A 32 -0.51 -0.74 -5.20
N VAL A 33 -0.35 0.16 -4.24
CA VAL A 33 -0.29 -0.18 -2.81
C VAL A 33 -1.65 0.13 -2.21
N ALA A 34 -2.44 -0.91 -1.95
CA ALA A 34 -3.67 -0.81 -1.17
C ALA A 34 -3.37 -1.19 0.28
N TYR A 35 -3.79 -0.37 1.25
CA TYR A 35 -3.47 -0.63 2.63
C TYR A 35 -4.52 -0.10 3.59
N THR A 36 -4.66 -0.76 4.73
CA THR A 36 -5.54 -0.39 5.83
C THR A 36 -4.70 -0.06 7.04
N VAL A 37 -5.07 1.02 7.72
CA VAL A 37 -4.45 1.45 8.97
C VAL A 37 -5.50 1.55 10.05
N THR A 38 -5.10 1.25 11.28
CA THR A 38 -5.91 1.49 12.46
C THR A 38 -5.30 2.63 13.25
N GLU A 39 -6.11 3.65 13.55
CA GLU A 39 -5.76 4.78 14.40
C GLU A 39 -6.86 4.97 15.44
N ARG A 40 -6.52 4.92 16.74
CA ARG A 40 -7.48 5.07 17.85
C ARG A 40 -8.73 4.19 17.74
N GLY A 41 -8.57 2.96 17.25
CA GLY A 41 -9.67 2.01 17.05
C GLY A 41 -10.49 2.23 15.77
N ARG A 42 -10.19 3.27 14.98
CA ARG A 42 -10.83 3.50 13.68
C ARG A 42 -9.95 2.97 12.56
N GLN A 43 -10.56 2.23 11.64
CA GLN A 43 -9.90 1.75 10.43
C GLN A 43 -10.12 2.71 9.26
N SER A 44 -9.05 2.96 8.51
CA SER A 44 -9.07 3.73 7.28
C SER A 44 -8.31 2.97 6.19
N SER A 45 -8.88 2.91 4.99
CA SER A 45 -8.29 2.23 3.85
C SER A 45 -7.89 3.23 2.77
N PHE A 46 -6.76 2.96 2.14
CA PHE A 46 -6.12 3.84 1.16
C PHE A 46 -5.62 3.01 -0.01
N THR A 47 -5.56 3.63 -1.19
CA THR A 47 -4.98 3.04 -2.39
C THR A 47 -4.08 4.08 -3.03
N VAL A 48 -2.81 3.73 -3.26
CA VAL A 48 -1.81 4.64 -3.82
C VAL A 48 -1.17 4.00 -5.05
N PRO A 49 -1.37 4.57 -6.24
CA PRO A 49 -0.66 4.15 -7.43
C PRO A 49 0.76 4.73 -7.48
N HIS A 50 1.69 3.95 -8.01
CA HIS A 50 3.07 4.31 -8.25
C HIS A 50 3.45 3.95 -9.68
N VAL A 51 4.17 4.86 -10.34
CA VAL A 51 4.72 4.63 -11.69
C VAL A 51 5.97 3.75 -11.69
N SER A 52 6.54 3.47 -10.51
CA SER A 52 7.75 2.66 -10.38
C SER A 52 7.61 1.63 -9.28
N GLU A 53 8.11 0.42 -9.55
CA GLU A 53 8.19 -0.67 -8.58
C GLU A 53 8.95 -0.24 -7.32
N ARG A 54 10.11 0.41 -7.50
CA ARG A 54 10.96 0.86 -6.39
C ARG A 54 10.21 1.81 -5.46
N GLY A 55 9.37 2.69 -6.02
CA GLY A 55 8.54 3.60 -5.23
C GLY A 55 7.49 2.83 -4.41
N ALA A 56 6.80 1.89 -5.03
CA ALA A 56 5.79 1.07 -4.35
C ALA A 56 6.41 0.19 -3.26
N ARG A 57 7.50 -0.51 -3.55
CA ARG A 57 8.22 -1.35 -2.56
C ARG A 57 8.74 -0.55 -1.38
N ARG A 58 9.25 0.67 -1.61
CA ARG A 58 9.65 1.56 -0.52
C ARG A 58 8.47 1.93 0.38
N MET A 59 7.30 2.20 -0.20
CA MET A 59 6.10 2.47 0.58
C MET A 59 5.65 1.26 1.39
N VAL A 60 5.65 0.06 0.78
CA VAL A 60 5.36 -1.19 1.49
C VAL A 60 6.31 -1.38 2.68
N ALA A 61 7.62 -1.20 2.49
CA ALA A 61 8.60 -1.34 3.55
C ALA A 61 8.34 -0.37 4.72
N ASN A 62 7.98 0.88 4.43
CA ASN A 62 7.60 1.85 5.47
C ASN A 62 6.33 1.40 6.22
N LEU A 63 5.30 0.94 5.51
CA LEU A 63 4.07 0.45 6.13
C LEU A 63 4.30 -0.81 6.99
N LEU A 64 5.20 -1.68 6.55
CA LEU A 64 5.61 -2.86 7.32
C LEU A 64 6.38 -2.50 8.59
N ALA A 65 7.20 -1.44 8.56
CA ALA A 65 7.84 -0.91 9.76
C ALA A 65 6.82 -0.37 10.78
N ASP A 66 5.70 0.17 10.29
CA ASP A 66 4.60 0.70 11.10
C ASP A 66 3.53 -0.35 11.48
N ARG A 67 3.75 -1.64 11.18
CA ARG A 67 2.76 -2.69 11.48
C ARG A 67 2.51 -2.82 12.98
N LEU A 68 1.34 -3.34 13.35
CA LEU A 68 1.00 -3.59 14.75
C LEU A 68 2.06 -4.53 15.38
N PRO A 69 2.70 -4.14 16.51
CA PRO A 69 3.70 -4.97 17.16
C PRO A 69 3.17 -6.38 17.47
N GLY A 70 3.98 -7.40 17.20
CA GLY A 70 3.59 -8.80 17.37
C GLY A 70 2.81 -9.41 16.21
N THR A 71 2.47 -8.64 15.16
CA THR A 71 1.86 -9.18 13.94
C THR A 71 2.95 -9.58 12.96
N PRO A 72 2.96 -10.83 12.45
CA PRO A 72 3.92 -11.25 11.45
C PRO A 72 3.63 -10.57 10.10
N GLU A 73 4.66 -10.47 9.27
CA GLU A 73 4.53 -9.86 7.94
C GLU A 73 3.50 -10.57 7.07
N SER A 74 3.50 -11.90 7.10
CA SER A 74 2.60 -12.76 6.33
C SER A 74 1.11 -12.53 6.63
N ASP A 75 0.79 -12.00 7.82
CA ASP A 75 -0.60 -11.73 8.20
C ASP A 75 -1.07 -10.35 7.72
N VAL A 76 -0.12 -9.46 7.40
CA VAL A 76 -0.39 -8.08 7.00
C VAL A 76 -0.19 -7.89 5.51
N TYR A 77 0.77 -8.58 4.89
CA TYR A 77 1.24 -8.34 3.53
C TYR A 77 0.84 -9.42 2.55
N SER A 78 0.40 -8.99 1.36
CA SER A 78 0.13 -9.84 0.21
C SER A 78 0.57 -9.17 -1.09
N GLU A 79 1.05 -9.98 -2.04
CA GLU A 79 1.45 -9.53 -3.37
C GLU A 79 0.63 -10.28 -4.44
N GLU A 80 0.09 -9.54 -5.39
CA GLU A 80 -0.57 -10.08 -6.58
C GLU A 80 -0.07 -9.32 -7.81
N LEU A 81 1.07 -9.80 -8.33
CA LEU A 81 1.76 -9.22 -9.47
C LEU A 81 1.42 -10.06 -10.72
N GLY A 82 0.95 -9.39 -11.77
CA GLY A 82 0.51 -9.97 -13.04
C GLY A 82 0.52 -8.94 -14.16
#